data_AF-A0A0J7IUL5-F1
#
_entry.id   AF-A0A0J7IUL5-F1
#
_cell.length_a   1.000
_cell.length_b   1.000
_cell.length_c   1.000
_cell.angle_alpha   90.00
_cell.angle_beta   90.00
_cell.angle_gamma   90.00
#
_symmetry.space_group_name_H-M   'P 1'
#
loop_
_entity.id
_entity.type
_entity.pdbx_description
1 polymer ?
#
loop_
_entity_poly.entity_id
_entity_poly.type
_entity_poly.pdbx_seq_one_letter_code
_entity_poly.pdbx_strand_id
1 'polypeptide(L)'
;MKKLLTLLFFLSLTFSPCQKVELKKVTDSSQIFKGEIAGIPITMQLYFAGIADCNLYQYFVDGWYYYDKYQKKIPLTGIYDYGKLSLYNFGSQQKQNSKIFKEQITSPQKVEKTAEIAETLNPKENIVFEQNNLKENPILGNFYLNKKTQPAKLFTGNDMVYRYNNYLILPNNKKINTFDFINKHGGNQLISYVSGENANRVLLYFEHSSNFNACGMCGASNGEKGYRILYFTKDWNYKNYEEFLTESCLLNIYDAKETKSKDRKMLTFKIPKTTSSSAYTFTVDIKNATIVKSNKK
;
A
#
# COMPACT_ATOMS: atom_id res chain seq x y z
N MET A 1 -0.30 -39.38 -43.67
CA MET A 1 0.11 -39.04 -42.29
C MET A 1 0.73 -37.64 -42.13
N LYS A 2 1.60 -37.15 -43.04
CA LYS A 2 2.19 -35.80 -42.93
C LYS A 2 1.17 -34.63 -42.88
N LYS A 3 0.04 -34.74 -43.60
CA LYS A 3 -1.00 -33.69 -43.65
C LYS A 3 -1.86 -33.58 -42.38
N LEU A 4 -1.96 -34.64 -41.57
CA LEU A 4 -2.74 -34.62 -40.32
C LEU A 4 -1.96 -33.93 -39.19
N LEU A 5 -0.63 -34.10 -39.18
CA LEU A 5 0.25 -33.48 -38.19
C LEU A 5 0.33 -31.96 -38.34
N THR A 6 0.28 -31.46 -39.58
CA THR A 6 0.27 -30.01 -39.86
C THR A 6 -1.02 -29.35 -39.38
N LEU A 7 -2.17 -30.03 -39.53
CA LEU A 7 -3.47 -29.53 -39.09
C LEU A 7 -3.54 -29.41 -37.56
N LEU A 8 -3.03 -30.40 -36.83
CA LEU A 8 -2.93 -30.37 -35.36
C LEU A 8 -2.01 -29.25 -34.85
N PHE A 9 -0.91 -28.98 -35.55
CA PHE A 9 0.02 -27.90 -35.19
C PHE A 9 -0.60 -26.50 -35.38
N PHE A 10 -1.42 -26.31 -36.43
CA PHE A 10 -2.14 -25.05 -36.65
C PHE A 10 -3.31 -24.83 -35.67
N LEU A 11 -4.02 -25.90 -35.27
CA LEU A 11 -5.09 -25.82 -34.26
C LEU A 11 -4.57 -25.53 -32.85
N SER A 12 -3.31 -25.89 -32.53
CA SER A 12 -2.67 -25.53 -31.26
C SER A 12 -2.17 -24.08 -31.21
N LEU A 13 -2.01 -23.39 -32.34
CA LEU A 13 -1.52 -22.02 -32.42
C LEU A 13 -2.63 -20.96 -32.30
N THR A 14 -3.90 -21.32 -32.42
CA THR A 14 -5.04 -20.38 -32.38
C THR A 14 -5.58 -20.11 -30.97
N PHE A 15 -5.03 -20.74 -29.93
CA PHE A 15 -5.31 -20.39 -28.55
C PHE A 15 -4.24 -19.44 -28.02
N SER A 16 -4.14 -18.24 -28.61
CA SER A 16 -3.57 -17.12 -27.85
C SER A 16 -4.63 -16.69 -26.84
N PRO A 17 -4.48 -17.00 -25.53
CA PRO A 17 -5.37 -16.42 -24.55
C PRO A 17 -5.19 -14.91 -24.63
N CYS A 18 -6.21 -14.21 -25.12
CA CYS A 18 -6.33 -12.78 -24.92
C CYS A 18 -6.32 -12.58 -23.41
N GLN A 19 -5.17 -12.23 -22.85
CA GLN A 19 -5.01 -12.12 -21.41
C GLN A 19 -5.97 -11.05 -20.90
N LYS A 20 -6.84 -11.47 -19.98
CA LYS A 20 -7.81 -10.60 -19.33
C LYS A 20 -7.11 -9.76 -18.27
N VAL A 21 -7.55 -8.52 -18.10
CA VAL A 21 -7.10 -7.72 -16.96
C VAL A 21 -7.63 -8.34 -15.67
N GLU A 22 -6.76 -8.56 -14.70
CA GLU A 22 -7.10 -9.09 -13.38
C GLU A 22 -6.58 -8.16 -12.29
N LEU A 23 -7.28 -8.12 -11.15
CA LEU A 23 -6.81 -7.46 -9.94
C LEU A 23 -6.59 -8.53 -8.86
N LYS A 24 -5.34 -8.67 -8.39
CA LYS A 24 -4.98 -9.53 -7.26
C LYS A 24 -4.62 -8.68 -6.05
N LYS A 25 -5.40 -8.84 -4.97
CA LYS A 25 -5.15 -8.20 -3.68
C LYS A 25 -4.18 -9.06 -2.88
N VAL A 26 -3.12 -8.45 -2.38
CA VAL A 26 -2.13 -9.14 -1.54
C VAL A 26 -1.79 -8.23 -0.39
N THR A 27 -2.05 -8.67 0.83
CA THR A 27 -1.59 -7.97 2.02
C THR A 27 -0.26 -8.56 2.45
N ASP A 28 0.80 -7.77 2.31
CA ASP A 28 2.11 -8.17 2.82
C ASP A 28 2.16 -7.82 4.31
N SER A 29 2.39 -8.83 5.14
CA SER A 29 2.67 -8.69 6.57
C SER A 29 4.14 -8.90 6.91
N SER A 30 5.01 -8.99 5.90
CA SER A 30 6.45 -9.12 6.08
C SER A 30 7.19 -8.54 4.89
N GLN A 31 8.40 -8.04 5.12
CA GLN A 31 9.28 -7.52 4.08
C GLN A 31 10.74 -7.93 4.36
N ILE A 32 11.50 -8.10 3.28
CA ILE A 32 12.96 -8.25 3.34
C ILE A 32 13.57 -6.96 2.81
N PHE A 33 14.44 -6.37 3.63
CA PHE A 33 15.22 -5.19 3.29
C PHE A 33 16.69 -5.56 3.12
N LYS A 34 17.31 -4.93 2.12
CA LYS A 34 18.76 -4.92 1.93
C LYS A 34 19.28 -3.56 2.32
N GLY A 35 20.45 -3.51 2.94
CA GLY A 35 21.02 -2.26 3.42
C GLY A 35 22.46 -2.41 3.87
N GLU A 36 22.95 -1.41 4.57
CA GLU A 36 24.29 -1.41 5.16
C GLU A 36 24.28 -0.77 6.55
N ILE A 37 25.17 -1.24 7.42
CA ILE A 37 25.55 -0.59 8.68
C ILE A 37 27.06 -0.38 8.65
N ALA A 38 27.52 0.85 8.84
CA ALA A 38 28.93 1.23 8.75
C ALA A 38 29.61 0.76 7.43
N GLY A 39 28.87 0.78 6.32
CA GLY A 39 29.33 0.31 5.01
C GLY A 39 29.39 -1.22 4.86
N ILE A 40 28.97 -1.98 5.87
CA ILE A 40 28.93 -3.45 5.82
C ILE A 40 27.51 -3.89 5.41
N PRO A 41 27.35 -4.70 4.35
CA PRO A 41 26.04 -5.17 3.90
C PRO A 41 25.28 -5.98 4.95
N ILE A 42 23.99 -5.68 5.05
CA ILE A 42 23.04 -6.38 5.91
C ILE A 42 21.79 -6.82 5.13
N THR A 43 21.18 -7.88 5.62
CA THR A 43 19.83 -8.29 5.26
C THR A 43 18.96 -8.25 6.49
N MET A 44 17.77 -7.67 6.36
CA MET A 44 16.79 -7.56 7.43
C MET A 44 15.46 -8.16 6.96
N GLN A 45 14.82 -8.97 7.80
CA GLN A 45 13.45 -9.42 7.57
C GLN A 45 12.59 -8.96 8.73
N LEU A 46 11.57 -8.16 8.42
CA LEU A 46 10.62 -7.64 9.38
C LEU A 46 9.22 -8.17 9.11
N TYR A 47 8.44 -8.30 10.17
CA TYR A 47 7.07 -8.79 10.18
C TYR A 47 6.20 -7.79 10.95
N PHE A 48 5.01 -7.54 10.44
CA PHE A 48 3.96 -6.84 11.16
C PHE A 48 3.58 -7.64 12.41
N ALA A 49 3.64 -7.00 13.58
CA ALA A 49 3.44 -7.63 14.88
C ALA A 49 2.23 -7.08 15.66
N GLY A 50 1.34 -6.36 14.97
CA GLY A 50 0.15 -5.75 15.55
C GLY A 50 0.15 -4.23 15.48
N ILE A 51 -1.03 -3.63 15.56
CA ILE A 51 -1.17 -2.17 15.60
C ILE A 51 -0.75 -1.71 17.00
N ALA A 52 0.03 -0.63 17.09
CA ALA A 52 0.50 -0.11 18.37
C ALA A 52 -0.62 0.58 19.17
N ASP A 53 -1.62 1.10 18.46
CA ASP A 53 -2.80 1.75 19.03
C ASP A 53 -3.95 1.72 17.99
N CYS A 54 -4.62 2.84 17.70
CA CYS A 54 -5.71 2.95 16.74
C CYS A 54 -5.26 3.47 15.38
N ASN A 55 -3.94 3.60 15.15
CA ASN A 55 -3.40 4.15 13.92
C ASN A 55 -2.70 3.09 13.08
N LEU A 56 -3.21 2.85 11.87
CA LEU A 56 -2.66 1.86 10.94
C LEU A 56 -1.28 2.24 10.37
N TYR A 57 -0.82 3.48 10.53
CA TYR A 57 0.57 3.88 10.27
C TYR A 57 1.49 3.77 11.49
N GLN A 58 0.98 3.28 12.61
CA GLN A 58 1.72 3.03 13.84
C GLN A 58 1.54 1.58 14.26
N TYR A 59 2.56 0.76 14.00
CA TYR A 59 2.46 -0.66 14.27
C TYR A 59 3.78 -1.22 14.76
N PHE A 60 3.66 -2.25 15.59
CA PHE A 60 4.80 -3.01 16.03
C PHE A 60 5.36 -3.84 14.89
N VAL A 61 6.67 -3.98 14.91
CA VAL A 61 7.41 -4.85 14.01
C VAL A 61 8.27 -5.79 14.84
N ASP A 62 8.33 -7.04 14.43
CA ASP A 62 9.33 -7.99 14.89
C ASP A 62 10.17 -8.44 13.72
N GLY A 63 11.31 -9.05 13.99
CA GLY A 63 12.09 -9.67 12.94
C GLY A 63 13.51 -9.95 13.35
N TRP A 64 14.39 -9.86 12.37
CA TRP A 64 15.82 -10.03 12.56
C TRP A 64 16.59 -9.30 11.46
N TYR A 65 17.86 -9.03 11.71
CA TYR A 65 18.82 -8.71 10.66
C TYR A 65 20.06 -9.58 10.81
N TYR A 66 20.88 -9.66 9.77
CA TYR A 66 22.22 -10.22 9.84
C TYR A 66 23.15 -9.43 8.93
N TYR A 67 24.45 -9.51 9.21
CA TYR A 67 25.50 -9.12 8.28
C TYR A 67 25.69 -10.23 7.24
N ASP A 68 25.67 -9.88 5.94
CA ASP A 68 25.61 -10.86 4.85
C ASP A 68 26.77 -11.86 4.87
N LYS A 69 27.94 -11.43 5.36
CA LYS A 69 29.13 -12.26 5.53
C LYS A 69 28.95 -13.38 6.57
N TYR A 70 28.23 -13.11 7.67
CA TYR A 70 28.16 -14.02 8.81
C TYR A 70 26.83 -14.76 8.90
N GLN A 71 25.74 -14.19 8.36
CA GLN A 71 24.38 -14.75 8.34
C GLN A 71 23.82 -15.14 9.72
N LYS A 72 24.45 -14.68 10.81
CA LYS A 72 23.93 -14.86 12.17
C LYS A 72 22.78 -13.87 12.40
N LYS A 73 21.57 -14.40 12.53
CA LYS A 73 20.37 -13.63 12.81
C LYS A 73 20.44 -12.98 14.19
N ILE A 74 20.22 -11.68 14.21
CA ILE A 74 20.13 -10.84 15.38
C ILE A 74 18.69 -10.35 15.48
N PRO A 75 17.96 -10.70 16.55
CA PRO A 75 16.54 -10.45 16.62
C PRO A 75 16.24 -8.97 16.87
N LEU A 76 15.11 -8.51 16.34
CA LEU A 76 14.65 -7.14 16.44
C LEU A 76 13.18 -7.10 16.87
N THR A 77 12.84 -6.10 17.67
CA THR A 77 11.47 -5.65 17.92
C THR A 77 11.47 -4.14 17.84
N GLY A 78 10.40 -3.53 17.32
CA GLY A 78 10.36 -2.10 17.15
C GLY A 78 8.99 -1.56 16.82
N ILE A 79 8.98 -0.31 16.36
CA ILE A 79 7.79 0.38 15.86
C ILE A 79 8.08 0.98 14.49
N TYR A 80 7.09 0.89 13.62
CA TYR A 80 6.99 1.76 12.45
C TYR A 80 6.02 2.89 12.81
N ASP A 81 6.44 4.13 12.63
CA ASP A 81 5.69 5.35 12.94
C ASP A 81 5.83 6.34 11.79
N TYR A 82 4.84 6.40 10.89
CA TYR A 82 4.79 7.35 9.77
C TYR A 82 6.08 7.47 8.91
N GLY A 83 6.76 6.35 8.62
CA GLY A 83 8.00 6.36 7.81
C GLY A 83 9.27 6.49 8.65
N LYS A 84 9.13 6.39 9.97
CA LYS A 84 10.22 6.17 10.91
C LYS A 84 10.17 4.75 11.44
N LEU A 85 11.25 4.01 11.22
CA LEU A 85 11.39 2.63 11.66
C LEU A 85 12.43 2.55 12.78
N SER A 86 11.96 2.38 14.02
CA SER A 86 12.81 2.29 15.21
C SER A 86 12.85 0.86 15.72
N LEU A 87 14.02 0.22 15.69
CA LEU A 87 14.24 -1.20 15.93
C LEU A 87 15.22 -1.40 17.07
N TYR A 88 14.95 -2.37 17.94
CA TYR A 88 15.70 -2.63 19.16
C TYR A 88 16.04 -4.12 19.29
N ASN A 89 17.25 -4.39 19.76
CA ASN A 89 17.68 -5.71 20.18
C ASN A 89 18.09 -5.64 21.67
N PHE A 90 17.36 -6.37 22.51
CA PHE A 90 17.57 -6.47 23.95
C PHE A 90 18.49 -7.64 24.34
N GLY A 91 19.17 -8.25 23.37
CA GLY A 91 20.14 -9.32 23.59
C GLY A 91 19.51 -10.59 24.14
N SER A 92 20.04 -11.10 25.26
CA SER A 92 19.54 -12.33 25.88
C SER A 92 18.12 -12.18 26.43
N GLN A 93 17.67 -10.95 26.69
CA GLN A 93 16.32 -10.64 27.20
C GLN A 93 15.33 -10.28 26.09
N GLN A 94 15.66 -10.55 24.81
CA GLN A 94 14.84 -10.15 23.66
C GLN A 94 13.37 -10.52 23.83
N LYS A 95 13.06 -11.77 24.17
CA LYS A 95 11.67 -12.25 24.24
C LYS A 95 10.88 -11.55 25.34
N GLN A 96 11.47 -11.39 26.52
CA GLN A 96 10.81 -10.76 27.67
C GLN A 96 10.65 -9.25 27.44
N ASN A 97 11.72 -8.56 27.05
CA ASN A 97 11.69 -7.11 26.87
C ASN A 97 10.89 -6.70 25.63
N SER A 98 10.84 -7.51 24.56
CA SER A 98 9.94 -7.29 23.42
C SER A 98 8.47 -7.27 23.86
N LYS A 99 8.08 -8.18 24.75
CA LYS A 99 6.72 -8.23 25.30
C LYS A 99 6.43 -6.98 26.14
N ILE A 100 7.31 -6.66 27.10
CA ILE A 100 7.16 -5.48 27.97
C ILE A 100 7.11 -4.19 27.14
N PHE A 101 7.98 -4.06 26.13
CA PHE A 101 8.02 -2.92 25.22
C PHE A 101 6.66 -2.67 24.56
N LYS A 102 6.04 -3.72 23.99
CA LYS A 102 4.73 -3.63 23.34
C LYS A 102 3.61 -3.35 24.34
N GLU A 103 3.65 -3.98 25.52
CA GLU A 103 2.65 -3.75 26.59
C GLU A 103 2.72 -2.34 27.16
N GLN A 104 3.88 -1.68 27.09
CA GLN A 104 4.00 -0.30 27.54
C GLN A 104 3.46 0.70 26.53
N ILE A 105 3.54 0.43 25.22
CA ILE A 105 3.07 1.34 24.15
C ILE A 105 1.60 1.02 23.82
N THR A 106 0.68 1.78 24.42
CA THR A 106 -0.77 1.51 24.36
C THR A 106 -1.59 2.73 23.94
N SER A 107 -0.94 3.79 23.48
CA SER A 107 -1.59 5.04 23.05
C SER A 107 -0.67 5.85 22.14
N PRO A 108 -1.18 6.83 21.37
CA PRO A 108 -0.37 7.64 20.47
C PRO A 108 0.74 8.41 21.20
N GLN A 109 0.45 8.95 22.39
CA GLN A 109 1.44 9.68 23.19
C GLN A 109 2.60 8.77 23.64
N LYS A 110 2.34 7.48 23.81
CA LYS A 110 3.40 6.52 24.15
C LYS A 110 4.17 6.05 22.92
N VAL A 111 3.56 6.06 21.73
CA VAL A 111 4.28 5.84 20.47
C VAL A 111 5.35 6.92 20.29
N GLU A 112 5.04 8.18 20.56
CA GLU A 112 6.00 9.29 20.51
C GLU A 112 7.17 9.10 21.50
N LYS A 113 6.94 8.42 22.63
CA LYS A 113 7.93 8.10 23.67
C LYS A 113 8.61 6.73 23.49
N THR A 114 8.53 6.15 22.30
CA THR A 114 9.09 4.82 22.02
C THR A 114 10.57 4.72 22.40
N ALA A 115 11.38 5.75 22.11
CA ALA A 115 12.81 5.75 22.44
C ALA A 115 13.04 5.70 23.97
N GLU A 116 12.35 6.54 24.73
CA GLU A 116 12.42 6.57 26.21
C GLU A 116 12.03 5.22 26.80
N ILE A 117 10.90 4.66 26.34
CA ILE A 117 10.40 3.35 26.76
C ILE A 117 11.44 2.26 26.49
N ALA A 118 11.99 2.22 25.27
CA ALA A 118 13.01 1.24 24.92
C ALA A 118 14.26 1.39 25.79
N GLU A 119 14.74 2.62 26.05
CA GLU A 119 15.92 2.88 26.88
C GLU A 119 15.78 2.31 28.29
N THR A 120 14.60 2.38 28.91
CA THR A 120 14.36 1.74 30.22
C THR A 120 14.58 0.23 30.24
N LEU A 121 14.48 -0.42 29.06
CA LEU A 121 14.68 -1.85 28.86
C LEU A 121 16.12 -2.21 28.44
N ASN A 122 17.04 -1.22 28.46
CA ASN A 122 18.48 -1.38 28.22
C ASN A 122 18.80 -2.17 26.94
N PRO A 123 18.44 -1.65 25.74
CA PRO A 123 18.74 -2.31 24.49
C PRO A 123 20.26 -2.41 24.30
N LYS A 124 20.74 -3.56 23.78
CA LYS A 124 22.15 -3.73 23.42
C LYS A 124 22.51 -2.91 22.20
N GLU A 125 21.58 -2.81 21.27
CA GLU A 125 21.69 -2.03 20.06
C GLU A 125 20.31 -1.57 19.60
N ASN A 126 20.29 -0.46 18.87
CA ASN A 126 19.09 0.00 18.18
C ASN A 126 19.46 0.53 16.77
N ILE A 127 18.48 0.45 15.87
CA ILE A 127 18.59 0.96 14.49
C ILE A 127 17.39 1.86 14.27
N VAL A 128 17.63 3.10 13.83
CA VAL A 128 16.57 4.05 13.49
C VAL A 128 16.75 4.46 12.04
N PHE A 129 15.76 4.15 11.21
CA PHE A 129 15.63 4.68 9.86
C PHE A 129 14.56 5.76 9.85
N GLU A 130 14.82 6.84 9.14
CA GLU A 130 13.89 7.97 9.06
C GLU A 130 13.81 8.47 7.62
N GLN A 131 12.61 8.42 7.07
CA GLN A 131 12.36 8.87 5.72
C GLN A 131 12.00 10.37 5.72
N ASN A 132 13.01 11.22 5.54
CA ASN A 132 12.80 12.67 5.40
C ASN A 132 12.00 13.03 4.13
N ASN A 133 12.05 12.18 3.10
CA ASN A 133 11.28 12.33 1.86
C ASN A 133 10.84 10.97 1.31
N LEU A 134 9.54 10.82 1.03
CA LEU A 134 8.89 9.57 0.58
C LEU A 134 9.43 8.99 -0.75
N LYS A 135 10.29 9.72 -1.47
CA LYS A 135 10.86 9.29 -2.77
C LYS A 135 12.37 9.11 -2.76
N GLU A 136 13.02 9.35 -1.63
CA GLU A 136 14.49 9.23 -1.55
C GLU A 136 14.90 7.76 -1.39
N ASN A 137 15.84 7.33 -2.24
CA ASN A 137 16.47 6.02 -2.17
C ASN A 137 17.98 6.26 -2.24
N PRO A 138 18.77 5.86 -1.22
CA PRO A 138 18.38 5.02 -0.08
C PRO A 138 17.67 5.77 1.06
N ILE A 139 16.92 5.03 1.89
CA ILE A 139 16.46 5.52 3.20
C ILE A 139 17.65 5.50 4.16
N LEU A 140 17.96 6.64 4.77
CA LEU A 140 19.07 6.80 5.70
C LEU A 140 18.65 6.55 7.14
N GLY A 141 19.62 6.23 7.99
CA GLY A 141 19.40 5.96 9.39
C GLY A 141 20.70 5.92 10.20
N ASN A 142 20.53 5.59 11.47
CA ASN A 142 21.61 5.48 12.43
C ASN A 142 21.53 4.14 13.17
N PHE A 143 22.67 3.51 13.37
CA PHE A 143 22.86 2.34 14.23
C PHE A 143 23.59 2.76 15.50
N TYR A 144 23.07 2.39 16.65
CA TYR A 144 23.68 2.72 17.94
C TYR A 144 24.05 1.44 18.69
N LEU A 145 25.32 1.35 19.07
CA LEU A 145 25.90 0.24 19.81
C LEU A 145 26.88 0.77 20.85
N ASN A 146 26.66 0.48 22.13
CA ASN A 146 27.56 0.88 23.22
C ASN A 146 27.94 2.39 23.19
N LYS A 147 26.96 3.27 23.01
CA LYS A 147 27.13 4.74 22.88
C LYS A 147 27.88 5.22 21.63
N LYS A 148 28.24 4.32 20.71
CA LYS A 148 28.77 4.68 19.39
C LYS A 148 27.63 4.73 18.39
N THR A 149 27.64 5.76 17.56
CA THR A 149 26.71 5.91 16.43
C THR A 149 27.45 5.57 15.13
N GLN A 150 26.79 4.82 14.26
CA GLN A 150 27.28 4.45 12.93
C GLN A 150 26.19 4.74 11.91
N PRO A 151 26.56 5.12 10.67
CA PRO A 151 25.57 5.31 9.62
C PRO A 151 24.93 3.97 9.24
N ALA A 152 23.62 4.00 9.01
CA ALA A 152 22.85 2.90 8.45
C ALA A 152 22.05 3.38 7.23
N LYS A 153 21.76 2.48 6.30
CA LYS A 153 20.87 2.78 5.17
C LYS A 153 20.15 1.54 4.68
N LEU A 154 18.94 1.71 4.15
CA LEU A 154 18.18 0.69 3.42
C LEU A 154 18.18 1.04 1.93
N PHE A 155 18.46 0.06 1.08
CA PHE A 155 18.47 0.20 -0.40
C PHE A 155 17.06 0.13 -0.99
N THR A 156 16.15 0.90 -0.41
CA THR A 156 14.75 1.04 -0.85
C THR A 156 14.31 2.47 -0.55
N GLY A 157 13.33 2.96 -1.31
CA GLY A 157 12.60 4.19 -1.00
C GLY A 157 11.29 3.93 -0.23
N ASN A 158 11.06 2.70 0.24
CA ASN A 158 9.87 2.31 0.98
C ASN A 158 10.23 1.30 2.07
N ASP A 159 10.14 1.73 3.33
CA ASP A 159 10.40 0.97 4.55
C ASP A 159 9.13 0.38 5.19
N MET A 160 7.94 0.61 4.60
CA MET A 160 6.69 0.04 5.11
C MET A 160 6.77 -1.48 5.14
N VAL A 161 6.45 -2.10 6.28
CA VAL A 161 6.39 -3.55 6.42
C VAL A 161 5.00 -4.08 6.06
N TYR A 162 3.96 -3.37 6.50
CA TYR A 162 2.57 -3.75 6.29
C TYR A 162 2.00 -3.01 5.07
N ARG A 163 1.68 -3.74 4.00
CA ARG A 163 1.29 -3.15 2.69
C ARG A 163 0.03 -3.81 2.14
N TYR A 164 -0.94 -2.99 1.72
CA TYR A 164 -2.14 -3.43 1.01
C TYR A 164 -1.91 -3.38 -0.50
N ASN A 165 -1.09 -4.31 -1.01
CA ASN A 165 -0.78 -4.36 -2.43
C ASN A 165 -2.01 -4.77 -3.26
N ASN A 166 -2.09 -4.17 -4.44
CA ASN A 166 -3.17 -4.36 -5.39
C ASN A 166 -2.54 -4.49 -6.76
N TYR A 167 -2.29 -5.72 -7.18
CA TYR A 167 -1.61 -6.00 -8.42
C TYR A 167 -2.60 -6.09 -9.57
N LEU A 168 -2.53 -5.14 -10.51
CA LEU A 168 -3.16 -5.28 -11.81
C LEU A 168 -2.26 -6.14 -12.69
N ILE A 169 -2.80 -7.28 -13.11
CA ILE A 169 -2.20 -8.14 -14.13
C ILE A 169 -2.86 -7.71 -15.44
N LEU A 170 -2.05 -7.11 -16.30
CA LEU A 170 -2.44 -6.57 -17.60
C LEU A 170 -2.01 -7.56 -18.70
N PRO A 171 -2.50 -7.39 -19.94
CA PRO A 171 -2.05 -8.17 -21.08
C PRO A 171 -0.52 -8.18 -21.23
N ASN A 172 -0.02 -9.26 -21.82
CA ASN A 172 1.42 -9.58 -21.92
C ASN A 172 2.10 -9.77 -20.55
N ASN A 173 1.36 -10.26 -19.57
CA ASN A 173 1.79 -10.53 -18.19
C ASN A 173 2.42 -9.33 -17.49
N LYS A 174 2.04 -8.12 -17.91
CA LYS A 174 2.55 -6.90 -17.29
C LYS A 174 1.87 -6.72 -15.94
N LYS A 175 2.65 -6.69 -14.88
CA LYS A 175 2.17 -6.53 -13.51
C LYS A 175 2.50 -5.14 -13.01
N ILE A 176 1.50 -4.41 -12.54
CA ILE A 176 1.68 -3.13 -11.85
C ILE A 176 1.02 -3.19 -10.48
N ASN A 177 1.62 -2.55 -9.48
CA ASN A 177 1.03 -2.44 -8.16
C ASN A 177 0.38 -1.06 -8.02
N THR A 178 -0.94 -1.01 -7.82
CA THR A 178 -1.61 0.29 -7.64
C THR A 178 -1.19 0.98 -6.35
N PHE A 179 -0.64 0.25 -5.38
CA PHE A 179 -0.07 0.84 -4.16
C PHE A 179 1.02 1.88 -4.45
N ASP A 180 1.73 1.74 -5.58
CA ASP A 180 2.88 2.60 -5.90
C ASP A 180 2.45 3.99 -6.42
N PHE A 181 1.21 4.15 -6.88
CA PHE A 181 0.73 5.37 -7.52
C PHE A 181 -0.72 5.78 -7.19
N ILE A 182 -1.49 4.91 -6.54
CA ILE A 182 -2.79 5.21 -5.92
C ILE A 182 -2.58 5.33 -4.40
N ASN A 183 -3.61 5.73 -3.66
CA ASN A 183 -3.57 5.72 -2.20
C ASN A 183 -3.16 4.35 -1.60
N LYS A 184 -2.56 4.41 -0.42
CA LYS A 184 -2.04 3.24 0.31
C LYS A 184 -3.12 2.44 1.06
N HIS A 185 -4.38 2.89 1.02
CA HIS A 185 -5.49 2.27 1.76
C HIS A 185 -5.99 0.97 1.11
N GLY A 186 -5.63 0.72 -0.15
CA GLY A 186 -6.11 -0.43 -0.88
C GLY A 186 -7.60 -0.33 -1.20
N GLY A 187 -8.36 -1.40 -0.94
CA GLY A 187 -9.83 -1.39 -1.11
C GLY A 187 -10.34 -1.46 -2.55
N ASN A 188 -9.44 -1.47 -3.56
CA ASN A 188 -9.83 -1.48 -4.96
C ASN A 188 -10.54 -2.78 -5.37
N GLN A 189 -11.48 -2.70 -6.30
CA GLN A 189 -12.18 -3.81 -6.92
C GLN A 189 -12.24 -3.57 -8.43
N LEU A 190 -11.87 -4.56 -9.24
CA LEU A 190 -11.96 -4.45 -10.69
C LEU A 190 -13.42 -4.54 -11.13
N ILE A 191 -13.93 -3.48 -11.75
CA ILE A 191 -15.30 -3.44 -12.29
C ILE A 191 -15.31 -3.82 -13.76
N SER A 192 -14.47 -3.17 -14.56
CA SER A 192 -14.36 -3.44 -15.98
C SER A 192 -13.05 -2.90 -16.55
N TYR A 193 -12.77 -3.25 -17.80
CA TYR A 193 -11.69 -2.68 -18.56
C TYR A 193 -12.08 -2.62 -20.04
N VAL A 194 -11.45 -1.70 -20.77
CA VAL A 194 -11.55 -1.63 -22.22
C VAL A 194 -10.15 -1.65 -22.80
N SER A 195 -9.97 -2.47 -23.82
CA SER A 195 -8.80 -2.41 -24.69
C SER A 195 -9.25 -1.92 -26.07
N GLY A 196 -8.59 -0.89 -26.59
CA GLY A 196 -8.98 -0.29 -27.86
C GLY A 196 -7.81 0.46 -28.50
N GLU A 197 -7.98 0.80 -29.79
CA GLU A 197 -6.91 1.39 -30.62
C GLU A 197 -6.39 2.72 -30.08
N ASN A 198 -7.26 3.51 -29.45
CA ASN A 198 -6.92 4.86 -28.98
C ASN A 198 -6.38 4.91 -27.54
N ALA A 199 -6.86 4.04 -26.65
CA ALA A 199 -6.37 3.93 -25.27
C ALA A 199 -6.93 2.68 -24.57
N ASN A 200 -6.16 2.15 -23.61
CA ASN A 200 -6.63 1.12 -22.69
C ASN A 200 -7.06 1.77 -21.37
N ARG A 201 -8.13 1.27 -20.76
CA ARG A 201 -8.72 1.81 -19.52
C ARG A 201 -9.08 0.70 -18.56
N VAL A 202 -8.89 0.94 -17.27
CA VAL A 202 -9.33 0.06 -16.18
C VAL A 202 -10.21 0.86 -15.25
N LEU A 203 -11.44 0.39 -15.04
CA LEU A 203 -12.40 0.96 -14.10
C LEU A 203 -12.37 0.15 -12.80
N LEU A 204 -12.08 0.84 -11.70
CA LEU A 204 -12.09 0.29 -10.36
C LEU A 204 -13.20 0.93 -9.54
N TYR A 205 -13.83 0.15 -8.68
CA TYR A 205 -14.55 0.65 -7.51
C TYR A 205 -13.59 0.58 -6.32
N PHE A 206 -13.74 1.46 -5.34
CA PHE A 206 -12.98 1.36 -4.11
C PHE A 206 -13.85 1.66 -2.90
N GLU A 207 -13.46 1.02 -1.80
CA GLU A 207 -13.99 1.28 -0.46
C GLU A 207 -12.84 1.08 0.53
N HIS A 208 -12.54 2.09 1.34
CA HIS A 208 -11.51 2.02 2.37
C HIS A 208 -11.74 3.04 3.48
N SER A 209 -10.98 2.96 4.58
CA SER A 209 -11.08 3.95 5.67
C SER A 209 -10.73 5.36 5.20
N SER A 210 -11.42 6.37 5.73
CA SER A 210 -11.15 7.79 5.48
C SER A 210 -9.87 8.27 6.15
N ASN A 211 -9.52 7.66 7.27
CA ASN A 211 -8.34 8.00 8.02
C ASN A 211 -7.68 6.71 8.49
N PHE A 212 -6.36 6.65 8.42
CA PHE A 212 -5.60 5.56 9.02
C PHE A 212 -5.48 5.71 10.54
N ASN A 213 -5.67 6.92 11.07
CA ASN A 213 -5.87 7.17 12.49
C ASN A 213 -7.36 6.97 12.84
N ALA A 214 -7.71 5.78 13.35
CA ALA A 214 -9.08 5.45 13.72
C ALA A 214 -9.60 6.21 14.96
N CYS A 215 -8.72 6.81 15.78
CA CYS A 215 -9.13 7.71 16.86
C CYS A 215 -9.33 9.16 16.40
N GLY A 216 -8.90 9.51 15.18
CA GLY A 216 -9.01 10.84 14.64
C GLY A 216 -10.37 11.14 14.03
N MET A 217 -10.53 12.37 13.53
CA MET A 217 -11.68 12.74 12.70
C MET A 217 -11.81 11.73 11.55
N CYS A 218 -13.05 11.27 11.30
CA CYS A 218 -13.40 10.25 10.31
C CYS A 218 -12.89 8.82 10.58
N GLY A 219 -12.30 8.55 11.74
CA GLY A 219 -11.77 7.22 12.08
C GLY A 219 -12.82 6.12 12.20
N ALA A 220 -14.02 6.47 12.69
CA ALA A 220 -15.19 5.57 12.78
C ALA A 220 -16.22 5.80 11.65
N SER A 221 -15.84 6.52 10.59
CA SER A 221 -16.74 6.74 9.47
C SER A 221 -16.89 5.47 8.62
N ASN A 222 -17.91 5.45 7.77
CA ASN A 222 -18.11 4.43 6.73
C ASN A 222 -17.04 4.44 5.62
N GLY A 223 -16.03 5.32 5.74
CA GLY A 223 -14.89 5.38 4.85
C GLY A 223 -15.10 6.26 3.62
N GLU A 224 -14.18 6.08 2.68
CA GLU A 224 -14.19 6.69 1.36
C GLU A 224 -14.61 5.63 0.36
N LYS A 225 -15.60 5.97 -0.47
CA LYS A 225 -16.10 5.10 -1.51
C LYS A 225 -16.17 5.84 -2.83
N GLY A 226 -15.95 5.13 -3.92
CA GLY A 226 -16.07 5.74 -5.23
C GLY A 226 -15.51 4.90 -6.35
N TYR A 227 -15.25 5.58 -7.47
CA TYR A 227 -14.71 4.96 -8.67
C TYR A 227 -13.39 5.61 -9.06
N ARG A 228 -12.48 4.79 -9.59
CA ARG A 228 -11.23 5.24 -10.21
C ARG A 228 -11.17 4.73 -11.63
N ILE A 229 -10.69 5.58 -12.52
CA ILE A 229 -10.39 5.20 -13.91
C ILE A 229 -8.89 5.36 -14.12
N LEU A 230 -8.23 4.27 -14.46
CA LEU A 230 -6.80 4.25 -14.78
C LEU A 230 -6.66 4.25 -16.30
N TYR A 231 -5.80 5.14 -16.79
CA TYR A 231 -5.53 5.29 -18.21
C TYR A 231 -4.16 4.74 -18.57
N PHE A 232 -4.12 4.04 -19.70
CA PHE A 232 -2.92 3.40 -20.22
C PHE A 232 -2.70 3.73 -21.70
N THR A 233 -1.45 3.63 -22.15
CA THR A 233 -1.14 3.55 -23.60
C THR A 233 -1.71 2.26 -24.19
N LYS A 234 -1.70 2.16 -25.54
CA LYS A 234 -2.03 0.93 -26.27
C LYS A 234 -1.21 -0.29 -25.81
N ASP A 235 0.03 -0.06 -25.38
CA ASP A 235 0.97 -1.07 -24.88
C ASP A 235 0.88 -1.26 -23.35
N TRP A 236 -0.23 -0.84 -22.74
CA TRP A 236 -0.49 -0.97 -21.30
C TRP A 236 0.53 -0.25 -20.41
N ASN A 237 1.19 0.82 -20.89
CA ASN A 237 2.00 1.71 -20.04
C ASN A 237 1.08 2.66 -19.28
N TYR A 238 1.23 2.70 -17.95
CA TYR A 238 0.44 3.57 -17.08
C TYR A 238 0.69 5.04 -17.43
N LYS A 239 -0.39 5.83 -17.49
CA LYS A 239 -0.33 7.28 -17.72
C LYS A 239 -0.70 8.05 -16.47
N ASN A 240 -1.95 7.89 -16.02
CA ASN A 240 -2.54 8.59 -14.89
C ASN A 240 -3.82 7.86 -14.45
N TYR A 241 -4.45 8.38 -13.40
CA TYR A 241 -5.81 8.01 -13.00
C TYR A 241 -6.62 9.23 -12.62
N GLU A 242 -7.94 9.07 -12.64
CA GLU A 242 -8.90 10.01 -12.06
C GLU A 242 -9.72 9.30 -10.99
N GLU A 243 -10.15 10.02 -9.97
CA GLU A 243 -10.92 9.52 -8.84
C GLU A 243 -12.21 10.32 -8.66
N PHE A 244 -13.30 9.61 -8.40
CA PHE A 244 -14.65 10.16 -8.23
C PHE A 244 -15.30 9.57 -6.99
N LEU A 245 -15.47 10.39 -5.95
CA LEU A 245 -16.02 9.99 -4.66
C LEU A 245 -17.55 9.94 -4.70
N THR A 246 -18.12 8.85 -4.17
CA THR A 246 -19.55 8.71 -3.87
C THR A 246 -19.82 8.86 -2.38
N GLU A 247 -18.83 8.61 -1.54
CA GLU A 247 -18.92 8.78 -0.08
C GLU A 247 -17.55 9.23 0.43
N SER A 248 -17.53 10.22 1.32
CA SER A 248 -16.30 10.79 1.86
C SER A 248 -16.57 11.51 3.16
N CYS A 249 -15.98 11.05 4.25
CA CYS A 249 -16.05 11.79 5.50
C CYS A 249 -15.21 13.06 5.43
N LEU A 250 -14.03 13.00 4.79
CA LEU A 250 -13.12 14.14 4.67
C LEU A 250 -13.70 15.30 3.84
N LEU A 251 -14.51 14.99 2.83
CA LEU A 251 -15.16 15.99 1.97
C LEU A 251 -16.64 16.22 2.32
N ASN A 252 -17.15 15.60 3.39
CA ASN A 252 -18.55 15.66 3.81
C ASN A 252 -19.54 15.23 2.71
N ILE A 253 -19.25 14.10 2.04
CA ILE A 253 -20.15 13.45 1.07
C ILE A 253 -20.82 12.27 1.78
N TYR A 254 -22.06 12.47 2.22
CA TYR A 254 -22.86 11.42 2.89
C TYR A 254 -24.15 11.06 2.14
N ASP A 255 -24.70 11.99 1.35
CA ASP A 255 -26.03 11.86 0.71
C ASP A 255 -25.96 11.78 -0.82
N ALA A 256 -24.96 11.10 -1.37
CA ALA A 256 -24.87 10.89 -2.81
C ALA A 256 -26.07 10.07 -3.30
N LYS A 257 -26.81 10.61 -4.27
CA LYS A 257 -27.97 9.89 -4.84
C LYS A 257 -27.53 9.09 -6.06
N GLU A 258 -27.68 7.77 -5.98
CA GLU A 258 -27.44 6.84 -7.09
C GLU A 258 -28.70 6.68 -7.95
N THR A 259 -28.53 6.63 -9.27
CA THR A 259 -29.57 6.23 -10.23
C THR A 259 -28.96 5.25 -11.23
N LYS A 260 -29.63 4.12 -11.47
CA LYS A 260 -29.14 3.05 -12.36
C LYS A 260 -29.95 3.05 -13.65
N SER A 261 -29.29 2.85 -14.79
CA SER A 261 -30.00 2.51 -16.03
C SER A 261 -30.74 1.18 -15.90
N LYS A 262 -31.75 0.95 -16.76
CA LYS A 262 -32.53 -0.31 -16.78
C LYS A 262 -31.64 -1.55 -16.95
N ASP A 263 -30.54 -1.44 -17.71
CA ASP A 263 -29.58 -2.52 -17.93
C ASP A 263 -28.42 -2.53 -16.94
N ARG A 264 -28.41 -1.63 -15.95
CA ARG A 264 -27.37 -1.44 -14.92
C ARG A 264 -25.95 -1.20 -15.45
N LYS A 265 -25.79 -0.87 -16.74
CA LYS A 265 -24.47 -0.56 -17.33
C LYS A 265 -24.04 0.87 -17.09
N MET A 266 -25.00 1.76 -16.80
CA MET A 266 -24.76 3.17 -16.49
C MET A 266 -25.21 3.44 -15.05
N LEU A 267 -24.32 4.01 -14.26
CA LEU A 267 -24.59 4.47 -12.90
C LEU A 267 -24.39 5.98 -12.82
N THR A 268 -25.42 6.72 -12.48
CA THR A 268 -25.34 8.18 -12.32
C THR A 268 -25.39 8.54 -10.84
N PHE A 269 -24.42 9.33 -10.40
CA PHE A 269 -24.30 9.81 -9.02
C PHE A 269 -24.47 11.32 -8.98
N LYS A 270 -25.42 11.80 -8.16
CA LYS A 270 -25.58 13.22 -7.85
C LYS A 270 -24.88 13.51 -6.53
N ILE A 271 -23.80 14.27 -6.59
CA ILE A 271 -23.00 14.65 -5.42
C ILE A 271 -23.45 16.03 -4.96
N PRO A 272 -23.85 16.19 -3.68
CA PRO A 272 -24.20 17.50 -3.13
C PRO A 272 -22.97 18.43 -3.11
N LYS A 273 -23.20 19.71 -2.80
CA LYS A 273 -22.10 20.65 -2.56
C LYS A 273 -21.24 20.11 -1.41
N THR A 274 -19.94 20.03 -1.62
CA THR A 274 -18.96 19.59 -0.63
C THR A 274 -18.27 20.79 -0.02
N THR A 275 -17.33 20.55 0.91
CA THR A 275 -16.47 21.60 1.46
C THR A 275 -15.57 22.25 0.40
N SER A 276 -15.21 21.52 -0.65
CA SER A 276 -14.23 21.94 -1.65
C SER A 276 -14.77 22.11 -3.07
N SER A 277 -16.01 21.68 -3.35
CA SER A 277 -16.59 21.75 -4.69
C SER A 277 -18.09 22.06 -4.68
N SER A 278 -18.55 22.74 -5.74
CA SER A 278 -19.98 22.87 -6.04
C SER A 278 -20.62 21.49 -6.26
N ALA A 279 -21.95 21.43 -6.18
CA ALA A 279 -22.68 20.19 -6.48
C ALA A 279 -22.44 19.78 -7.94
N TYR A 280 -22.21 18.49 -8.17
CA TYR A 280 -21.95 17.94 -9.50
C TYR A 280 -22.62 16.59 -9.69
N THR A 281 -22.65 16.12 -10.92
CA THR A 281 -23.10 14.79 -11.27
C THR A 281 -21.98 14.08 -12.02
N PHE A 282 -21.82 12.79 -11.83
CA PHE A 282 -21.01 12.00 -12.74
C PHE A 282 -21.71 10.70 -13.10
N THR A 283 -21.42 10.21 -14.30
CA THR A 283 -21.98 8.96 -14.80
C THR A 283 -20.86 7.99 -15.11
N VAL A 284 -20.94 6.80 -14.51
CA VAL A 284 -20.05 5.67 -14.73
C VAL A 284 -20.66 4.78 -15.80
N ASP A 285 -19.95 4.61 -16.92
CA ASP A 285 -20.25 3.62 -17.94
C ASP A 285 -19.37 2.40 -17.70
N ILE A 286 -19.96 1.35 -17.15
CA ILE A 286 -19.28 0.10 -16.82
C ILE A 286 -18.80 -0.59 -18.10
N LYS A 287 -19.59 -0.58 -19.18
CA LYS A 287 -19.24 -1.30 -20.40
C LYS A 287 -18.03 -0.68 -21.08
N ASN A 288 -17.99 0.65 -21.13
CA ASN A 288 -16.93 1.39 -21.81
C ASN A 288 -15.76 1.79 -20.89
N ALA A 289 -15.85 1.46 -19.59
CA ALA A 289 -14.89 1.85 -18.56
C ALA A 289 -14.61 3.36 -18.61
N THR A 290 -15.66 4.18 -18.58
CA THR A 290 -15.56 5.65 -18.61
C THR A 290 -16.36 6.31 -17.51
N ILE A 291 -15.90 7.48 -17.07
CA ILE A 291 -16.63 8.34 -16.15
C ILE A 291 -16.73 9.72 -16.77
N VAL A 292 -17.94 10.27 -16.84
CA VAL A 292 -18.19 11.63 -17.35
C VAL A 292 -18.77 12.47 -16.24
N LYS A 293 -18.04 13.52 -15.84
CA LYS A 293 -18.49 14.52 -14.86
C LYS A 293 -19.20 15.66 -15.58
N SER A 294 -20.39 16.01 -15.12
CA SER A 294 -21.14 17.19 -15.51
C SER A 294 -21.36 18.08 -14.28
N ASN A 295 -20.94 19.34 -14.39
CA ASN A 295 -21.30 20.34 -13.39
C ASN A 295 -22.75 20.75 -13.66
N LYS A 296 -23.55 20.92 -12.61
CA LYS A 296 -24.82 21.63 -12.78
C LYS A 296 -24.47 23.06 -13.20
N LYS A 297 -24.99 23.48 -14.35
CA LYS A 297 -25.12 24.91 -14.68
C LYS A 297 -26.12 25.54 -13.72
#